data_AF-A0A2S7PUU2-F1
#
_entry.id   AF-A0A2S7PUU2-F1
#
_cell.length_a   1.000
_cell.length_b   1.000
_cell.length_c   1.000
_cell.angle_alpha   90.00
_cell.angle_beta   90.00
_cell.angle_gamma   90.00
#
_symmetry.space_group_name_H-M   'P 1'
#
loop_
_entity.id
_entity.type
_entity.pdbx_description
1 polymer ?
#
loop_
_entity_poly.entity_id
_entity_poly.type
_entity_poly.pdbx_seq_one_letter_code
_entity_poly.pdbx_strand_id
1 'polypeptide(L)'
;MAGKYQKLAGKHVLVIGGTAGAGFCVAEGKVAGYQCDLSKPTVEADIEKLFEQTGKVDHVVFTAGDPLAIMSLQDTNFENILKAGHVRFFAPLLVAKVATKYLSPGPQSSIIITTGSAADRPFPGFSVVSSFASGAHGMVRALALELAPVRVNAVCLGSVDTELWSGFEKEKREAMFKEIAEKNPTKHVGLPEETAEAYLWLMKDSNATGTIARSDSGGLLV
;
A
#
# COMPACT_ATOMS: atom_id res chain seq x y z
N MET A 1 -12.87 -28.51 5.66
CA MET A 1 -11.86 -28.19 4.62
C MET A 1 -12.22 -26.84 4.04
N ALA A 2 -11.29 -25.88 3.97
CA ALA A 2 -11.50 -24.68 3.17
C ALA A 2 -11.75 -25.13 1.73
N GLY A 3 -12.89 -24.75 1.14
CA GLY A 3 -13.21 -25.11 -0.23
C GLY A 3 -12.11 -24.63 -1.18
N LYS A 4 -11.96 -25.26 -2.36
CA LYS A 4 -10.97 -24.90 -3.40
C LYS A 4 -10.94 -23.39 -3.74
N TYR A 5 -12.04 -22.68 -3.45
CA TYR A 5 -12.23 -21.25 -3.71
C TYR A 5 -12.29 -20.36 -2.45
N GLN A 6 -12.15 -20.91 -1.24
CA GLN A 6 -12.17 -20.17 0.03
C GLN A 6 -10.76 -20.05 0.64
N LYS A 7 -9.79 -19.61 -0.17
CA LYS A 7 -8.36 -19.60 0.22
C LYS A 7 -8.01 -18.72 1.43
N LEU A 8 -8.84 -17.71 1.72
CA LEU A 8 -8.65 -16.81 2.86
C LEU A 8 -9.45 -17.22 4.11
N ALA A 9 -10.27 -18.27 4.03
CA ALA A 9 -11.03 -18.72 5.19
C ALA A 9 -10.10 -19.18 6.32
N GLY A 10 -10.26 -18.60 7.50
CA GLY A 10 -9.41 -18.86 8.67
C GLY A 10 -8.01 -18.25 8.62
N LYS A 11 -7.72 -17.41 7.60
CA LYS A 11 -6.46 -16.68 7.50
C LYS A 11 -6.47 -15.42 8.35
N HIS A 12 -5.34 -15.13 8.98
CA HIS A 12 -5.14 -13.94 9.79
C HIS A 12 -4.44 -12.87 8.95
N VAL A 13 -5.11 -11.73 8.76
CA VAL A 13 -4.60 -10.62 7.94
C VAL A 13 -4.38 -9.41 8.84
N LEU A 14 -3.15 -8.88 8.84
CA LEU A 14 -2.82 -7.59 9.44
C LEU A 14 -2.84 -6.50 8.36
N VAL A 15 -3.75 -5.53 8.48
CA VAL A 15 -3.81 -4.36 7.59
C VAL A 15 -3.30 -3.13 8.34
N ILE A 16 -2.16 -2.60 7.91
CA ILE A 16 -1.58 -1.36 8.43
C ILE A 16 -2.05 -0.21 7.55
N GLY A 17 -2.86 0.69 8.12
CA GLY A 17 -3.63 1.69 7.36
C GLY A 17 -5.05 1.25 7.03
N GLY A 18 -5.66 0.42 7.88
CA GLY A 18 -7.00 -0.17 7.66
C GLY A 18 -8.19 0.66 8.15
N THR A 19 -8.00 1.92 8.57
CA THR A 19 -9.09 2.74 9.15
C THR A 19 -9.97 3.43 8.13
N ALA A 20 -9.51 3.59 6.89
CA ALA A 20 -10.23 4.25 5.80
C ALA A 20 -9.71 3.80 4.43
N GLY A 21 -10.33 4.28 3.35
CA GLY A 21 -9.93 4.03 1.96
C GLY A 21 -9.73 2.54 1.63
N ALA A 22 -8.78 2.26 0.73
CA ALA A 22 -8.52 0.90 0.24
C ALA A 22 -8.18 -0.09 1.39
N GLY A 23 -7.46 0.37 2.42
CA GLY A 23 -7.12 -0.46 3.57
C GLY A 23 -8.34 -0.91 4.35
N PHE A 24 -9.34 -0.02 4.52
CA PHE A 24 -10.59 -0.40 5.16
C PHE A 24 -11.36 -1.43 4.35
N CYS A 25 -11.48 -1.24 3.03
CA CYS A 25 -12.16 -2.21 2.16
C CYS A 25 -11.46 -3.57 2.12
N VAL A 26 -10.13 -3.62 2.31
CA VAL A 26 -9.40 -4.89 2.50
C VAL A 26 -9.69 -5.53 3.86
N ALA A 27 -9.85 -4.71 4.91
CA ALA A 27 -10.12 -5.18 6.27
C ALA A 27 -11.60 -5.52 6.52
N GLU A 28 -12.53 -4.98 5.73
CA GLU A 28 -13.98 -5.04 5.95
C GLU A 28 -14.46 -6.47 6.20
N GLY A 29 -14.87 -6.75 7.45
CA GLY A 29 -15.04 -8.10 7.98
C GLY A 29 -14.98 -8.14 9.52
N LYS A 30 -14.45 -9.24 10.08
CA LYS A 30 -14.24 -9.38 11.54
C LYS A 30 -12.92 -8.72 11.95
N VAL A 31 -12.97 -7.45 12.31
CA VAL A 31 -11.77 -6.62 12.58
C VAL A 31 -11.55 -6.42 14.08
N ALA A 32 -10.29 -6.51 14.51
CA ALA A 32 -9.79 -5.92 15.75
C ALA A 32 -8.89 -4.74 15.41
N GLY A 33 -9.11 -3.59 16.06
CA GLY A 33 -8.35 -2.36 15.80
C GLY A 33 -7.19 -2.17 16.78
N TYR A 34 -6.02 -1.80 16.28
CA TYR A 34 -4.82 -1.49 17.06
C TYR A 34 -4.21 -0.18 16.59
N GLN A 35 -3.74 0.65 17.52
CA GLN A 35 -3.08 1.91 17.20
C GLN A 35 -1.59 1.70 17.00
N CYS A 36 -1.04 2.19 15.89
CA CYS A 36 0.38 2.21 15.59
C CYS A 36 0.70 3.53 14.86
N ASP A 37 1.62 4.32 15.40
CA ASP A 37 2.02 5.60 14.82
C ASP A 37 3.30 5.44 14.01
N LEU A 38 3.17 5.49 12.69
CA LEU A 38 4.28 5.30 11.77
C LEU A 38 5.09 6.58 11.51
N SER A 39 4.75 7.71 12.12
CA SER A 39 5.37 9.02 11.86
C SER A 39 6.51 9.37 12.81
N LYS A 40 6.72 8.57 13.85
CA LYS A 40 7.68 8.83 14.93
C LYS A 40 9.02 8.13 14.71
N PRO A 41 10.14 8.66 15.23
CA PRO A 41 11.42 7.94 15.24
C PRO A 41 11.37 6.58 15.94
N THR A 42 10.37 6.35 16.79
CA THR A 42 10.09 5.06 17.47
C THR A 42 9.38 4.03 16.58
N VAL A 43 9.17 4.32 15.30
CA VAL A 43 8.36 3.52 14.36
C VAL A 43 8.68 2.03 14.39
N GLU A 44 9.96 1.63 14.50
CA GLU A 44 10.30 0.21 14.57
C GLU A 44 9.74 -0.45 15.84
N ALA A 45 9.92 0.17 17.01
CA ALA A 45 9.38 -0.33 18.26
C ALA A 45 7.84 -0.30 18.28
N ASP A 46 7.23 0.71 17.67
CA ASP A 46 5.77 0.81 17.54
C ASP A 46 5.21 -0.29 16.62
N ILE A 47 5.93 -0.66 15.56
CA ILE A 47 5.62 -1.82 14.70
C ILE A 47 5.81 -3.13 15.47
N GLU A 48 6.90 -3.30 16.23
CA GLU A 48 7.10 -4.50 17.05
C GLU A 48 5.95 -4.72 18.03
N LYS A 49 5.54 -3.66 18.73
CA LYS A 49 4.40 -3.69 19.65
C LYS A 49 3.08 -4.05 18.94
N LEU A 50 2.85 -3.53 17.73
CA LEU A 50 1.67 -3.89 16.93
C LEU A 50 1.64 -5.39 16.62
N PHE A 51 2.77 -5.98 16.24
CA PHE A 51 2.85 -7.41 15.97
C PHE A 51 2.72 -8.25 17.24
N GLU A 52 3.25 -7.80 18.39
CA GLU A 52 3.04 -8.47 19.68
C GLU A 52 1.55 -8.56 20.04
N GLN A 53 0.78 -7.50 19.74
CA GLN A 53 -0.66 -7.45 20.01
C GLN A 53 -1.51 -8.30 19.06
N THR A 54 -1.05 -8.47 17.81
CA THR A 54 -1.79 -9.22 16.78
C THR A 54 -1.37 -10.69 16.69
N GLY A 55 -0.17 -11.04 17.13
CA GLY A 55 0.36 -12.39 17.13
C GLY A 55 0.74 -12.91 15.73
N LYS A 56 0.65 -14.23 15.53
CA LYS A 56 0.94 -14.86 14.23
C LYS A 56 -0.09 -14.46 13.17
N VAL A 57 0.39 -14.12 11.97
CA VAL A 57 -0.43 -13.70 10.83
C VAL A 57 -0.03 -14.45 9.55
N ASP A 58 -0.96 -14.56 8.61
CA ASP A 58 -0.71 -15.14 7.28
C ASP A 58 -0.40 -14.07 6.24
N HIS A 59 -1.08 -12.93 6.33
CA HIS A 59 -0.90 -11.84 5.36
C HIS A 59 -0.69 -10.51 6.08
N VAL A 60 0.20 -9.68 5.53
CA VAL A 60 0.37 -8.28 5.92
C VAL A 60 0.06 -7.40 4.72
N VAL A 61 -0.83 -6.44 4.90
CA VAL A 61 -1.17 -5.44 3.89
C VAL A 61 -0.77 -4.07 4.42
N PHE A 62 0.08 -3.36 3.69
CA PHE A 62 0.51 -2.01 4.03
C PHE A 62 -0.15 -1.00 3.08
N THR A 63 -1.15 -0.30 3.59
CA THR A 63 -1.88 0.79 2.89
C THR A 63 -1.68 2.14 3.56
N ALA A 64 -1.06 2.16 4.74
CA ALA A 64 -0.80 3.37 5.49
C ALA A 64 -0.01 4.39 4.66
N GLY A 65 -0.46 5.63 4.74
CA GLY A 65 0.15 6.76 4.08
C GLY A 65 -0.22 8.05 4.80
N ASP A 66 0.55 9.08 4.52
CA ASP A 66 0.37 10.45 4.96
C ASP A 66 0.07 11.35 3.75
N PRO A 67 -0.30 12.64 3.94
CA PRO A 67 -0.49 13.56 2.82
C PRO A 67 0.70 13.55 1.86
N LEU A 68 0.42 13.62 0.55
CA LEU A 68 1.48 13.61 -0.45
C LEU A 68 2.42 14.80 -0.27
N ALA A 69 3.72 14.53 -0.22
CA ALA A 69 4.75 15.54 -0.13
C ALA A 69 4.99 16.21 -1.50
N ILE A 70 4.00 17.00 -1.94
CA ILE A 70 4.06 17.77 -3.19
C ILE A 70 4.86 19.05 -2.91
N MET A 71 6.03 19.16 -3.52
CA MET A 71 6.92 20.32 -3.35
C MET A 71 7.71 20.59 -4.63
N SER A 72 8.05 21.85 -4.87
CA SER A 72 8.97 22.18 -5.96
C SER A 72 10.36 21.58 -5.66
N LEU A 73 11.13 21.29 -6.71
CA LEU A 73 12.48 20.78 -6.53
C LEU A 73 13.37 21.81 -5.79
N GLN A 74 13.13 23.11 -6.03
CA GLN A 74 13.87 24.20 -5.41
C GLN A 74 13.61 24.31 -3.91
N ASP A 75 12.39 23.99 -3.46
CA ASP A 75 11.99 24.03 -2.04
C ASP A 75 12.30 22.72 -1.30
N THR A 76 12.81 21.71 -2.01
CA THR A 76 13.16 20.41 -1.42
C THR A 76 14.46 20.50 -0.63
N ASN A 77 14.47 19.88 0.56
CA ASN A 77 15.67 19.71 1.37
C ASN A 77 15.73 18.31 1.98
N PHE A 78 16.86 17.97 2.59
CA PHE A 78 17.11 16.65 3.16
C PHE A 78 16.10 16.25 4.25
N GLU A 79 15.74 17.18 5.14
CA GLU A 79 14.79 16.92 6.23
C GLU A 79 13.39 16.61 5.70
N ASN A 80 12.92 17.37 4.71
CA ASN A 80 11.63 17.14 4.07
C ASN A 80 11.61 15.82 3.29
N ILE A 81 12.72 15.43 2.65
CA ILE A 81 12.85 14.11 1.99
C ILE A 81 12.74 12.99 3.03
N LEU A 82 13.49 13.07 4.13
CA LEU A 82 13.43 12.07 5.19
C LEU A 82 12.03 11.94 5.78
N LYS A 83 11.38 13.08 6.06
CA LYS A 83 10.02 13.12 6.57
C LYS A 83 9.02 12.46 5.61
N ALA A 84 9.09 12.79 4.32
CA ALA A 84 8.23 12.21 3.29
C ALA A 84 8.43 10.70 3.10
N GLY A 85 9.65 10.20 3.35
CA GLY A 85 9.97 8.78 3.28
C GLY A 85 9.52 7.98 4.49
N HIS A 86 9.20 8.63 5.61
CA HIS A 86 9.00 7.98 6.90
C HIS A 86 7.89 6.93 6.87
N VAL A 87 6.67 7.35 6.52
CA VAL A 87 5.52 6.43 6.43
C VAL A 87 5.54 5.62 5.13
N ARG A 88 5.95 6.23 4.01
CA ARG A 88 5.76 5.65 2.68
C ARG A 88 6.88 4.74 2.19
N PHE A 89 8.05 4.77 2.83
CA PHE A 89 9.21 3.99 2.42
C PHE A 89 9.91 3.29 3.58
N PHE A 90 10.27 3.99 4.66
CA PHE A 90 10.97 3.36 5.78
C PHE A 90 10.05 2.42 6.56
N ALA A 91 8.83 2.85 6.88
CA ALA A 91 7.86 2.02 7.60
C ALA A 91 7.55 0.67 6.91
N PRO A 92 7.21 0.57 5.60
CA PRO A 92 6.93 -0.72 4.98
C PRO A 92 8.14 -1.67 4.97
N LEU A 93 9.37 -1.15 4.88
CA LEU A 93 10.58 -1.96 5.01
C LEU A 93 10.76 -2.50 6.44
N LEU A 94 10.52 -1.66 7.45
CA LEU A 94 10.55 -2.07 8.85
C LEU A 94 9.43 -3.07 9.18
N VAL A 95 8.23 -2.87 8.62
CA VAL A 95 7.14 -3.85 8.71
C VAL A 95 7.58 -5.19 8.15
N ALA A 96 8.23 -5.23 6.99
CA ALA A 96 8.74 -6.48 6.43
C ALA A 96 9.78 -7.15 7.33
N LYS A 97 10.73 -6.38 7.87
CA LYS A 97 11.72 -6.85 8.85
C LYS A 97 11.06 -7.48 10.08
N VAL A 98 10.13 -6.79 10.72
CA VAL A 98 9.46 -7.29 11.93
C VAL A 98 8.56 -8.48 11.61
N ALA A 99 7.84 -8.44 10.49
CA ALA A 99 6.92 -9.49 10.06
C ALA A 99 7.60 -10.85 9.88
N THR A 100 8.92 -10.92 9.65
CA THR A 100 9.68 -12.18 9.61
C THR A 100 9.50 -13.04 10.87
N LYS A 101 9.28 -12.42 12.04
CA LYS A 101 9.03 -13.12 13.30
C LYS A 101 7.59 -13.65 13.40
N TYR A 102 6.64 -12.99 12.73
CA TYR A 102 5.20 -13.17 12.95
C TYR A 102 4.44 -13.81 11.78
N LEU A 103 5.02 -13.84 10.58
CA LEU A 103 4.40 -14.51 9.45
C LEU A 103 4.45 -16.03 9.64
N SER A 104 3.37 -16.70 9.23
CA SER A 104 3.38 -18.13 8.96
C SER A 104 4.36 -18.42 7.82
N PRO A 105 5.20 -19.46 7.89
CA PRO A 105 6.11 -19.79 6.81
C PRO A 105 5.34 -20.31 5.58
N GLY A 106 5.93 -20.17 4.40
CA GLY A 106 5.43 -20.79 3.17
C GLY A 106 4.75 -19.83 2.18
N PRO A 107 4.49 -20.29 0.94
CA PRO A 107 3.95 -19.47 -0.13
C PRO A 107 2.46 -19.13 0.03
N GLN A 108 1.81 -19.65 1.08
CA GLN A 108 0.47 -19.25 1.46
C GLN A 108 0.45 -17.92 2.22
N SER A 109 1.61 -17.44 2.68
CA SER A 109 1.74 -16.16 3.38
C SER A 109 2.29 -15.07 2.47
N SER A 110 1.92 -13.82 2.73
CA SER A 110 2.41 -12.71 1.90
C SER A 110 2.47 -11.36 2.59
N ILE A 111 3.35 -10.50 2.09
CA ILE A 111 3.34 -9.06 2.33
C ILE A 111 2.88 -8.37 1.04
N ILE A 112 1.95 -7.42 1.16
CA ILE A 112 1.46 -6.61 0.04
C ILE A 112 1.62 -5.14 0.40
N ILE A 113 2.39 -4.40 -0.39
CA ILE A 113 2.65 -2.97 -0.18
C ILE A 113 1.86 -2.13 -1.18
N THR A 114 1.27 -1.03 -0.72
CA THR A 114 0.61 -0.07 -1.62
C THR A 114 1.63 0.89 -2.19
N THR A 115 1.60 1.05 -3.52
CA THR A 115 2.38 2.03 -4.27
C THR A 115 1.43 2.84 -5.15
N GLY A 116 1.94 3.80 -5.93
CA GLY A 116 1.11 4.65 -6.78
C GLY A 116 1.65 4.79 -8.19
N SER A 117 0.76 5.11 -9.13
CA SER A 117 1.05 5.32 -10.56
C SER A 117 2.15 6.35 -10.81
N ALA A 118 2.37 7.29 -9.88
CA ALA A 118 3.47 8.25 -9.89
C ALA A 118 4.86 7.58 -9.90
N ALA A 119 4.98 6.30 -9.57
CA ALA A 119 6.22 5.52 -9.72
C ALA A 119 6.67 5.43 -11.19
N ASP A 120 5.71 5.30 -12.12
CA ASP A 120 5.98 5.09 -13.55
C ASP A 120 5.61 6.32 -14.38
N ARG A 121 4.60 7.09 -13.94
CA ARG A 121 4.10 8.28 -14.61
C ARG A 121 4.06 9.47 -13.65
N PRO A 122 5.20 10.14 -13.41
CA PRO A 122 5.30 11.26 -12.47
C PRO A 122 4.68 12.56 -13.01
N PHE A 123 4.42 13.50 -12.10
CA PHE A 123 4.00 14.87 -12.40
C PHE A 123 5.08 15.88 -11.97
N PRO A 124 5.12 17.11 -12.53
CA PRO A 124 5.94 18.18 -11.98
C PRO A 124 5.68 18.38 -10.47
N GLY A 125 6.75 18.50 -9.68
CA GLY A 125 6.66 18.62 -8.21
C GLY A 125 6.55 17.29 -7.44
N PHE A 126 6.63 16.14 -8.13
CA PHE A 126 6.53 14.81 -7.49
C PHE A 126 7.88 14.10 -7.36
N SER A 127 9.03 14.77 -7.53
CA SER A 127 10.34 14.11 -7.51
C SER A 127 10.54 13.22 -6.27
N VAL A 128 10.17 13.71 -5.07
CA VAL A 128 10.25 12.96 -3.81
C VAL A 128 9.23 11.81 -3.78
N VAL A 129 7.96 12.09 -4.07
CA VAL A 129 6.87 11.11 -4.08
C VAL A 129 7.15 9.95 -5.05
N SER A 130 7.52 10.28 -6.29
CA SER A 130 7.83 9.32 -7.34
C SER A 130 9.09 8.51 -7.04
N SER A 131 10.11 9.12 -6.39
CA SER A 131 11.31 8.38 -5.96
C SER A 131 10.97 7.30 -4.94
N PHE A 132 10.16 7.60 -3.93
CA PHE A 132 9.75 6.59 -2.96
C PHE A 132 8.80 5.54 -3.56
N ALA A 133 7.87 5.96 -4.42
CA ALA A 133 6.95 5.03 -5.08
C ALA A 133 7.69 4.04 -6.00
N SER A 134 8.65 4.53 -6.81
CA SER A 134 9.49 3.67 -7.66
C SER A 134 10.49 2.84 -6.85
N GLY A 135 11.07 3.40 -5.78
CA GLY A 135 11.92 2.67 -4.84
C GLY A 135 11.19 1.49 -4.20
N ALA A 136 9.91 1.66 -3.87
CA ALA A 136 9.08 0.59 -3.32
C ALA A 136 8.91 -0.59 -4.31
N HIS A 137 8.95 -0.36 -5.63
CA HIS A 137 8.97 -1.46 -6.60
C HIS A 137 10.25 -2.29 -6.51
N GLY A 138 11.40 -1.63 -6.32
CA GLY A 138 12.68 -2.31 -6.05
C GLY A 138 12.65 -3.08 -4.74
N MET A 139 12.14 -2.45 -3.68
CA MET A 139 11.96 -3.07 -2.36
C MET A 139 11.13 -4.36 -2.44
N VAL A 140 10.00 -4.35 -3.13
CA VAL A 140 9.12 -5.52 -3.30
C VAL A 140 9.87 -6.69 -3.95
N ARG A 141 10.64 -6.43 -5.01
CA ARG A 141 11.40 -7.47 -5.72
C ARG A 141 12.52 -8.05 -4.87
N ALA A 142 13.25 -7.21 -4.13
CA ALA A 142 14.31 -7.65 -3.24
C ALA A 142 13.75 -8.50 -2.09
N LEU A 143 12.72 -8.00 -1.40
CA LEU A 143 12.08 -8.71 -0.29
C LEU A 143 11.42 -10.02 -0.73
N ALA A 144 10.93 -10.12 -1.98
CA ALA A 144 10.40 -11.37 -2.52
C ALA A 144 11.46 -12.48 -2.60
N LEU A 145 12.74 -12.12 -2.77
CA LEU A 145 13.86 -13.06 -2.75
C LEU A 145 14.31 -13.35 -1.32
N GLU A 146 14.44 -12.32 -0.49
CA GLU A 146 14.94 -12.44 0.89
C GLU A 146 13.97 -13.21 1.80
N LEU A 147 12.66 -13.05 1.60
CA LEU A 147 11.64 -13.66 2.45
C LEU A 147 11.12 -15.00 1.92
N ALA A 148 11.65 -15.51 0.81
CA ALA A 148 11.23 -16.79 0.26
C ALA A 148 11.28 -17.90 1.34
N PRO A 149 10.22 -18.73 1.49
CA PRO A 149 9.09 -18.90 0.57
C PRO A 149 7.88 -17.95 0.80
N VAL A 150 7.95 -17.01 1.75
CA VAL A 150 6.92 -15.97 1.89
C VAL A 150 6.96 -15.04 0.69
N ARG A 151 5.79 -14.68 0.18
CA ARG A 151 5.67 -13.84 -1.02
C ARG A 151 5.64 -12.37 -0.67
N VAL A 152 6.19 -11.53 -1.53
CA VAL A 152 6.10 -10.07 -1.39
C VAL A 152 5.66 -9.48 -2.70
N ASN A 153 4.61 -8.67 -2.68
CA ASN A 153 4.04 -8.03 -3.87
C ASN A 153 3.66 -6.58 -3.55
N ALA A 154 3.27 -5.83 -4.57
CA ALA A 154 2.63 -4.54 -4.39
C ALA A 154 1.39 -4.38 -5.24
N VAL A 155 0.49 -3.52 -4.78
CA VAL A 155 -0.59 -2.95 -5.59
C VAL A 155 -0.20 -1.51 -5.93
N CYS A 156 -0.06 -1.21 -7.22
CA CYS A 156 0.16 0.12 -7.78
C CYS A 156 -1.19 0.71 -8.17
N LEU A 157 -1.64 1.67 -7.37
CA LEU A 157 -2.93 2.33 -7.54
C LEU A 157 -2.83 3.53 -8.47
N GLY A 158 -3.89 3.76 -9.25
CA GLY A 158 -4.13 5.03 -9.92
C GLY A 158 -4.71 6.07 -8.96
N SER A 159 -5.45 7.03 -9.51
CA SER A 159 -6.27 7.91 -8.69
C SER A 159 -7.46 7.13 -8.14
N VAL A 160 -7.61 7.14 -6.82
CA VAL A 160 -8.68 6.45 -6.09
C VAL A 160 -9.39 7.48 -5.21
N ASP A 161 -10.72 7.54 -5.28
CA ASP A 161 -11.52 8.44 -4.44
C ASP A 161 -11.45 7.99 -2.97
N THR A 162 -10.60 8.68 -2.22
CA THR A 162 -10.29 8.40 -0.81
C THR A 162 -10.07 9.70 -0.06
N GLU A 163 -9.95 9.59 1.25
CA GLU A 163 -9.63 10.67 2.17
C GLU A 163 -8.25 11.28 1.92
N LEU A 164 -7.37 10.63 1.16
CA LEU A 164 -6.07 11.20 0.74
C LEU A 164 -6.23 12.58 0.08
N TRP A 165 -7.36 12.80 -0.60
CA TRP A 165 -7.66 14.03 -1.32
C TRP A 165 -8.44 15.05 -0.49
N SER A 166 -8.70 14.80 0.80
CA SER A 166 -9.51 15.68 1.64
C SER A 166 -8.87 17.05 1.92
N GLY A 167 -7.56 17.20 1.67
CA GLY A 167 -6.86 18.48 1.75
C GLY A 167 -7.15 19.43 0.59
N PHE A 168 -7.77 18.94 -0.49
CA PHE A 168 -8.19 19.78 -1.61
C PHE A 168 -9.60 20.34 -1.36
N GLU A 169 -9.84 21.58 -1.81
CA GLU A 169 -11.20 22.13 -1.89
C GLU A 169 -12.09 21.22 -2.74
N LYS A 170 -13.34 21.05 -2.30
CA LYS A 170 -14.27 20.07 -2.88
C LYS A 170 -14.43 20.24 -4.39
N GLU A 171 -14.64 21.47 -4.85
CA GLU A 171 -14.86 21.81 -6.26
C GLU A 171 -13.61 21.50 -7.09
N LYS A 172 -12.41 21.76 -6.55
CA LYS A 172 -11.13 21.44 -7.22
C LYS A 172 -10.91 19.94 -7.30
N ARG A 173 -11.25 19.20 -6.24
CA ARG A 173 -11.17 17.73 -6.21
C ARG A 173 -12.11 17.11 -7.25
N GLU A 174 -13.36 17.56 -7.29
CA GLU A 174 -14.36 17.07 -8.25
C GLU A 174 -13.96 17.37 -9.70
N ALA A 175 -13.46 18.59 -9.98
CA ALA A 175 -12.96 18.94 -11.30
C ALA A 175 -11.76 18.07 -11.72
N MET A 176 -10.81 17.85 -10.81
CA MET A 176 -9.66 16.97 -11.03
C MET A 176 -10.10 15.53 -11.33
N PHE A 177 -11.02 14.98 -10.53
CA PHE A 177 -11.53 13.62 -10.73
C PHE A 177 -12.29 13.47 -12.04
N LYS A 178 -13.05 14.48 -12.44
CA LYS A 178 -13.72 14.49 -13.75
C LYS A 178 -12.70 14.43 -14.89
N GLU A 179 -11.65 15.26 -14.84
CA GLU A 179 -10.58 15.25 -15.86
C GLU A 179 -9.86 13.91 -15.92
N ILE A 180 -9.53 13.32 -14.76
CA ILE A 180 -8.89 12.01 -14.68
C ILE A 180 -9.81 10.93 -15.28
N ALA A 181 -11.08 10.92 -14.90
CA ALA A 181 -12.06 9.98 -15.45
C ALA A 181 -12.16 10.11 -16.97
N GLU A 182 -12.26 11.33 -17.51
CA GLU A 182 -12.35 11.55 -18.96
C GLU A 182 -11.14 11.00 -19.73
N LYS A 183 -9.93 11.07 -19.16
CA LYS A 183 -8.70 10.55 -19.77
C LYS A 183 -8.58 9.03 -19.63
N ASN A 184 -8.90 8.49 -18.45
CA ASN A 184 -8.76 7.07 -18.16
C ASN A 184 -9.49 6.17 -19.17
N PRO A 185 -8.92 5.04 -19.59
CA PRO A 185 -9.58 4.05 -20.43
C PRO A 185 -10.92 3.54 -19.88
N THR A 186 -11.04 3.29 -18.57
CA THR A 186 -12.29 2.84 -17.95
C THR A 186 -13.32 3.95 -17.75
N LYS A 187 -12.97 5.20 -18.07
CA LYS A 187 -13.80 6.40 -17.89
C LYS A 187 -14.22 6.68 -16.43
N HIS A 188 -13.38 6.26 -15.49
CA HIS A 188 -13.67 6.35 -14.06
C HIS A 188 -12.40 6.59 -13.22
N VAL A 189 -12.56 7.24 -12.07
CA VAL A 189 -11.58 7.27 -10.96
C VAL A 189 -11.87 6.07 -10.08
N GLY A 190 -10.86 5.29 -9.70
CA GLY A 190 -11.12 4.06 -8.95
C GLY A 190 -11.78 4.31 -7.60
N LEU A 191 -12.56 3.35 -7.13
CA LEU A 191 -13.12 3.34 -5.78
C LEU A 191 -12.31 2.40 -4.86
N PRO A 192 -12.26 2.66 -3.54
CA PRO A 192 -11.57 1.81 -2.58
C PRO A 192 -11.93 0.33 -2.69
N GLU A 193 -13.21 0.01 -2.80
CA GLU A 193 -13.76 -1.35 -2.93
C GLU A 193 -13.30 -2.06 -4.21
N GLU A 194 -13.14 -1.32 -5.32
CA GLU A 194 -12.64 -1.88 -6.58
C GLU A 194 -11.15 -2.23 -6.46
N THR A 195 -10.39 -1.37 -5.77
CA THR A 195 -8.95 -1.59 -5.59
C THR A 195 -8.64 -2.71 -4.59
N ALA A 196 -9.52 -2.95 -3.61
CA ALA A 196 -9.38 -4.02 -2.62
C ALA A 196 -9.26 -5.41 -3.28
N GLU A 197 -9.93 -5.63 -4.42
CA GLU A 197 -9.85 -6.88 -5.18
C GLU A 197 -8.42 -7.24 -5.62
N ALA A 198 -7.58 -6.25 -5.92
CA ALA A 198 -6.18 -6.49 -6.29
C ALA A 198 -5.38 -7.05 -5.11
N TYR A 199 -5.61 -6.56 -3.89
CA TYR A 199 -5.00 -7.09 -2.68
C TYR A 199 -5.48 -8.51 -2.38
N LEU A 200 -6.80 -8.75 -2.49
CA LEU A 200 -7.39 -10.07 -2.31
C LEU A 200 -6.82 -11.08 -3.30
N TRP A 201 -6.68 -10.71 -4.58
CA TRP A 201 -6.01 -11.55 -5.57
C TRP A 201 -4.60 -11.93 -5.13
N LEU A 202 -3.75 -10.96 -4.78
CA LEU A 202 -2.37 -11.22 -4.37
C LEU A 202 -2.26 -12.06 -3.09
N MET A 203 -3.22 -11.97 -2.17
CA MET A 203 -3.27 -12.88 -1.01
C MET A 203 -3.64 -14.32 -1.45
N LYS A 204 -4.59 -14.48 -2.38
CA LYS A 204 -5.10 -15.78 -2.86
C LYS A 204 -4.16 -16.50 -3.83
N ASP A 205 -3.31 -15.77 -4.54
CA ASP A 205 -2.44 -16.31 -5.59
C ASP A 205 -1.05 -16.66 -5.06
N SER A 206 -0.88 -17.91 -4.65
CA SER A 206 0.41 -18.43 -4.16
C SER A 206 1.51 -18.52 -5.22
N ASN A 207 1.19 -18.23 -6.49
CA ASN A 207 2.16 -18.19 -7.58
C ASN A 207 2.73 -16.77 -7.81
N ALA A 208 2.08 -15.73 -7.28
CA ALA A 208 2.51 -14.34 -7.45
C ALA A 208 3.49 -13.91 -6.36
N THR A 209 4.73 -13.58 -6.74
CA THR A 209 5.74 -12.93 -5.88
C THR A 209 6.57 -11.94 -6.70
N GLY A 210 7.11 -10.90 -6.08
CA GLY A 210 7.83 -9.80 -6.74
C GLY A 210 6.98 -8.97 -7.70
N THR A 211 5.66 -9.15 -7.70
CA THR A 211 4.74 -8.57 -8.68
C THR A 211 4.30 -7.19 -8.25
N ILE A 212 4.23 -6.26 -9.22
CA ILE A 212 3.59 -4.95 -9.07
C ILE A 212 2.24 -5.01 -9.81
N ALA A 213 1.19 -5.35 -9.07
CA ALA A 213 -0.18 -5.43 -9.57
C ALA A 213 -0.73 -4.03 -9.83
N ARG A 214 -1.23 -3.74 -11.03
CA ARG A 214 -1.76 -2.42 -11.36
C ARG A 214 -3.28 -2.41 -11.26
N SER A 215 -3.83 -1.46 -10.49
CA SER A 215 -5.26 -1.15 -10.43
C SER A 215 -5.42 0.37 -10.55
N ASP A 216 -5.45 0.86 -11.79
CA ASP A 216 -5.31 2.29 -12.09
C ASP A 216 -6.22 2.81 -13.19
N SER A 217 -7.32 2.11 -13.48
CA SER A 217 -8.27 2.49 -14.53
C SER A 217 -7.65 2.60 -15.94
N GLY A 218 -6.46 2.01 -16.14
CA GLY A 218 -5.68 2.12 -17.38
C GLY A 218 -4.87 3.43 -17.49
N GLY A 219 -4.78 4.20 -16.41
CA GLY A 219 -4.15 5.52 -16.38
C GLY A 219 -2.67 5.53 -16.77
N LEU A 220 -1.94 4.41 -16.65
CA LEU A 220 -0.57 4.31 -17.17
C LEU A 220 -0.50 4.60 -18.68
N LEU A 221 -1.52 4.22 -19.44
CA LEU A 221 -1.50 4.23 -20.91
C LEU A 221 -1.86 5.58 -21.53
N VAL A 222 -2.34 6.56 -20.75
CA VAL A 222 -2.94 7.83 -21.24
C VAL A 222 -2.35 9.05 -20.58
#